data_AF-A0A0V1LQ38-F1
#
_entry.id   AF-A0A0V1LQ38-F1
#
_cell.length_a   1.000
_cell.length_b   1.000
_cell.length_c   1.000
_cell.angle_alpha   90.00
_cell.angle_beta   90.00
_cell.angle_gamma   90.00
#
_symmetry.space_group_name_H-M   'P 1'
#
loop_
_entity.id
_entity.type
_entity.pdbx_description
1 polymer ?
#
loop_
_entity_poly.entity_id
_entity_poly.type
_entity_poly.pdbx_seq_one_letter_code
_entity_poly.pdbx_strand_id
1 'polypeptide(L)'
;MMGINDFKASNGWIKRFRQRHVAGVNMYTDDTWKNRVQILLNDYRPDDIFSADEMDLFHRILPDKTLTFKNENFSGDKLRKERLTVRLAVLQ
;
A
#
# COMPACT_ATOMS: atom_id res chain seq x y z
N MET A 1 -4.32 -7.92 -3.54
CA MET A 1 -5.56 -7.96 -4.35
C MET A 1 -6.67 -8.48 -3.44
N MET A 2 -7.80 -7.79 -3.38
CA MET A 2 -8.75 -7.72 -2.26
C MET A 2 -9.66 -8.96 -2.10
N GLY A 3 -9.10 -10.17 -1.91
CA GLY A 3 -9.87 -11.36 -1.49
C GLY A 3 -10.93 -11.88 -2.48
N ILE A 4 -10.83 -11.55 -3.77
CA ILE A 4 -11.74 -12.06 -4.81
C ILE A 4 -11.07 -13.25 -5.49
N ASN A 5 -11.51 -14.46 -5.17
CA ASN A 5 -10.94 -15.70 -5.71
C ASN A 5 -11.31 -15.93 -7.19
N ASP A 6 -12.47 -15.43 -7.64
CA ASP A 6 -13.01 -15.66 -8.99
C ASP A 6 -12.93 -14.43 -9.90
N PHE A 7 -11.92 -13.58 -9.71
CA PHE A 7 -11.78 -12.39 -10.52
C PHE A 7 -11.56 -12.75 -12.01
N LYS A 8 -12.55 -12.44 -12.85
CA LYS A 8 -12.45 -12.55 -14.32
C LYS A 8 -12.41 -11.17 -14.94
N ALA A 9 -11.32 -10.89 -15.65
CA ALA A 9 -11.17 -9.68 -16.44
C ALA A 9 -11.16 -10.00 -17.94
N SER A 10 -11.74 -9.09 -18.73
CA SER A 10 -11.59 -9.15 -20.19
C SER A 10 -10.19 -8.71 -20.62
N ASN A 11 -9.75 -9.18 -21.79
CA ASN A 11 -8.48 -8.74 -22.38
C ASN A 11 -8.43 -7.21 -22.58
N GLY A 12 -9.58 -6.58 -22.86
CA GLY A 12 -9.71 -5.12 -22.94
C GLY A 12 -9.49 -4.42 -21.61
N TRP A 13 -9.98 -5.00 -20.51
CA TRP A 13 -9.76 -4.49 -19.16
C TRP A 13 -8.27 -4.52 -18.79
N ILE A 14 -7.57 -5.64 -19.02
CA ILE A 14 -6.13 -5.77 -18.74
C ILE A 14 -5.32 -4.75 -19.55
N LYS A 15 -5.63 -4.59 -20.85
CA LYS A 15 -4.93 -3.63 -21.72
C LYS A 15 -5.06 -2.19 -21.20
N ARG A 16 -6.28 -1.77 -20.85
CA ARG A 16 -6.53 -0.42 -20.31
C ARG A 16 -5.92 -0.22 -18.92
N PHE A 17 -5.93 -1.27 -18.09
CA PHE A 17 -5.32 -1.24 -16.77
C PHE A 17 -3.81 -1.01 -16.86
N ARG A 18 -3.09 -1.76 -17.71
CA ARG A 18 -1.65 -1.58 -17.96
C ARG A 18 -1.30 -0.23 -18.62
N GLN A 19 -2.22 0.36 -19.39
CA GLN A 19 -2.02 1.70 -19.94
C GLN A 19 -2.17 2.80 -18.87
N ARG A 20 -3.08 2.60 -17.92
CA ARG A 20 -3.37 3.59 -16.86
C ARG A 20 -2.38 3.51 -15.70
N HIS A 21 -1.94 2.31 -15.36
CA HIS A 21 -0.95 2.05 -14.32
C HIS A 21 0.26 1.46 -15.01
N VAL A 22 1.45 2.06 -14.82
CA VAL A 22 2.74 1.52 -15.32
C VAL A 22 3.02 0.21 -14.59
N ALA A 23 2.32 -0.85 -15.01
CA ALA A 23 2.40 -2.19 -14.49
C ALA A 23 3.34 -2.98 -15.40
N GLY A 24 4.60 -2.57 -15.38
CA GLY A 24 5.69 -3.24 -16.08
C GLY A 24 6.83 -3.42 -15.09
N VAL A 25 6.84 -4.54 -14.37
CA VAL A 25 8.05 -4.99 -13.69
C VAL A 25 9.00 -5.45 -14.78
N ASN A 26 10.11 -4.76 -14.95
CA ASN A 26 11.16 -5.21 -15.85
C ASN A 26 11.80 -6.45 -15.21
N MET A 27 11.54 -7.63 -15.79
CA MET A 27 12.03 -8.90 -15.25
C MET A 27 13.56 -8.98 -15.26
N TYR A 28 14.23 -8.21 -16.12
CA TYR A 28 15.69 -8.20 -16.23
C TYR A 28 16.40 -7.39 -15.15
N THR A 29 15.71 -6.48 -14.46
CA THR A 29 16.33 -5.71 -13.37
C THR A 29 16.43 -6.51 -12.07
N ASP A 30 15.75 -7.66 -11.97
CA ASP A 30 15.48 -8.34 -10.71
C ASP A 30 16.71 -9.10 -10.14
N ASP A 31 17.51 -9.72 -11.00
CA ASP A 31 18.65 -10.55 -10.54
C ASP A 31 19.84 -9.70 -10.06
N THR A 32 20.01 -8.51 -10.63
CA THR A 32 21.16 -7.65 -10.29
C THR A 32 21.00 -7.03 -8.90
N TRP A 33 19.78 -6.63 -8.52
CA TRP A 33 19.56 -6.06 -7.18
C TRP A 33 19.58 -7.13 -6.10
N LYS A 34 19.04 -8.33 -6.35
CA LYS A 34 19.07 -9.45 -5.40
C LYS A 34 20.50 -9.83 -5.04
N ASN A 35 21.37 -9.98 -6.04
CA ASN A 35 22.79 -10.29 -5.81
C ASN A 35 23.49 -9.18 -5.00
N ARG A 36 23.19 -7.91 -5.28
CA ARG A 36 23.75 -6.78 -4.52
C ARG A 36 23.30 -6.80 -3.05
N VAL A 37 22.02 -7.07 -2.79
CA VAL A 37 21.51 -7.16 -1.42
C VAL A 37 22.17 -8.30 -0.67
N GLN A 38 22.34 -9.47 -1.28
CA GLN A 38 23.03 -10.62 -0.65
C GLN A 38 24.48 -10.28 -0.28
N ILE A 39 25.22 -9.60 -1.16
CA ILE A 39 26.59 -9.16 -0.86
C ILE A 39 26.61 -8.21 0.34
N LEU A 40 25.68 -7.26 0.42
CA LEU A 40 25.61 -6.31 1.53
C LEU A 40 25.25 -6.98 2.86
N LEU A 41 24.38 -8.00 2.85
CA LEU A 41 23.94 -8.68 4.07
C LEU A 41 25.02 -9.60 4.66
N ASN A 42 26.00 -10.07 3.86
CA ASN A 42 27.07 -10.95 4.34
C ASN A 42 27.96 -10.33 5.43
N ASP A 43 28.02 -9.00 5.49
CA ASP A 43 28.82 -8.27 6.48
C ASP A 43 28.12 -8.11 7.84
N TYR A 44 26.86 -8.53 7.94
CA TYR A 44 26.02 -8.38 9.13
C TYR A 44 25.63 -9.74 9.72
N ARG A 45 25.46 -9.81 11.05
CA ARG A 45 24.88 -10.99 11.67
C ARG A 45 23.37 -11.02 11.40
N PRO A 46 22.74 -12.20 11.38
CA PRO A 46 21.28 -12.30 11.28
C PRO A 46 20.55 -11.44 12.32
N ASP A 47 21.06 -11.43 13.56
CA ASP A 47 20.53 -10.64 14.67
C ASP A 47 20.56 -9.11 14.43
N ASP A 48 21.38 -8.65 13.48
CA ASP A 48 21.55 -7.23 13.14
C ASP A 48 20.68 -6.81 11.94
N ILE A 49 19.95 -7.74 11.31
CA ILE A 49 19.14 -7.49 10.12
C ILE A 49 17.67 -7.35 10.51
N PHE A 50 17.10 -6.18 10.21
CA PHE A 50 15.67 -5.92 10.39
C PHE A 50 15.04 -5.38 9.12
N SER A 51 13.84 -5.84 8.84
CA SER A 51 12.94 -5.20 7.88
C SER A 51 12.21 -4.07 8.59
N ALA A 52 12.13 -2.90 7.98
CA ALA A 52 11.37 -1.78 8.53
C ALA A 52 10.51 -1.13 7.45
N ASP A 53 9.28 -0.77 7.81
CA ASP A 53 8.33 -0.11 6.92
C ASP A 53 7.58 1.01 7.65
N GLU A 54 7.17 2.01 6.90
CA GLU A 54 6.45 3.19 7.39
C GLU A 54 5.01 3.15 6.88
N MET A 55 4.06 3.35 7.78
CA MET A 55 2.64 3.39 7.45
C MET A 55 1.94 4.58 8.10
N ASP A 56 0.99 5.15 7.36
CA ASP A 56 0.10 6.18 7.86
C ASP A 56 -1.12 5.54 8.55
N LEU A 57 -1.21 5.72 9.87
CA LEU A 57 -2.36 5.34 10.65
C LEU A 57 -3.32 6.52 10.77
N PHE A 58 -4.53 6.35 10.26
CA PHE A 58 -5.59 7.32 10.45
C PHE A 58 -6.44 6.94 11.66
N HIS A 59 -6.47 7.80 12.67
CA HIS A 59 -7.37 7.64 13.81
C HIS A 59 -8.42 8.76 13.81
N ARG A 60 -9.64 8.45 14.27
CA ARG A 60 -10.80 9.36 14.27
C ARG A 60 -11.31 9.78 12.89
N ILE A 61 -11.11 8.96 11.85
CA ILE A 61 -11.92 9.09 10.64
C ILE A 61 -13.36 8.72 10.99
N LEU A 62 -14.26 9.71 11.02
CA LEU A 62 -15.70 9.44 10.97
C LEU A 62 -16.04 8.91 9.56
N PRO A 63 -17.04 8.01 9.44
CA PRO A 63 -17.53 7.61 8.13
C PRO A 63 -17.92 8.87 7.34
N ASP A 64 -17.45 8.96 6.10
CA ASP A 64 -17.70 10.09 5.17
C ASP A 64 -19.20 10.33 4.89
N LYS A 65 -20.04 9.39 5.34
CA LYS A 65 -21.49 9.40 5.25
C LYS A 65 -22.05 9.00 6.60
N THR A 66 -22.47 9.98 7.40
CA THR A 66 -23.54 9.73 8.37
C THR A 66 -24.78 9.29 7.61
N LEU A 67 -25.47 8.24 8.09
CA LEU A 67 -26.81 7.88 7.63
C LEU A 67 -27.73 9.06 7.97
N THR A 68 -27.88 10.01 7.05
CA THR A 68 -28.74 11.17 7.24
C THR A 68 -30.17 10.86 6.84
N PHE A 69 -31.11 11.37 7.63
CA PHE A 69 -32.51 11.40 7.24
C PHE A 69 -32.70 12.34 6.04
N LYS A 70 -33.58 11.96 5.09
CA LYS A 70 -33.98 12.82 3.97
C LYS A 70 -34.48 14.17 4.51
N ASN A 71 -33.74 15.25 4.27
CA ASN A 71 -34.03 16.69 4.50
C ASN A 71 -33.15 17.46 5.52
N GLU A 72 -32.06 16.90 6.06
CA GLU A 72 -31.12 17.71 6.84
C GLU A 72 -29.98 18.28 5.98
N ASN A 73 -29.88 19.61 5.93
CA ASN A 73 -28.74 20.33 5.37
C ASN A 73 -27.64 20.41 6.42
N PHE A 74 -26.56 19.65 6.25
CA PHE A 74 -25.35 19.84 7.04
C PHE A 74 -24.37 20.75 6.30
N SER A 75 -23.92 21.82 6.96
CA SER A 75 -22.67 22.49 6.61
C SER A 75 -21.55 21.46 6.79
N GLY A 76 -20.96 21.02 5.68
CA GLY A 76 -19.88 20.05 5.66
C GLY A 76 -18.64 20.61 6.36
N ASP A 77 -18.57 20.42 7.67
CA ASP A 77 -17.34 20.65 8.40
C ASP A 77 -16.27 19.75 7.81
N LYS A 78 -15.22 20.36 7.28
CA LYS A 78 -14.07 19.66 6.71
C LYS A 78 -13.34 18.95 7.84
N LEU A 79 -13.79 17.74 8.16
CA LEU A 79 -13.29 16.97 9.29
C LEU A 79 -11.77 16.80 9.18
N ARG A 80 -11.08 17.14 10.26
CA ARG A 80 -9.63 16.99 10.36
C ARG A 80 -9.30 15.51 10.37
N LYS A 81 -8.66 15.03 9.30
CA LYS A 81 -8.07 13.69 9.25
C LYS A 81 -6.80 13.72 10.11
N GLU A 82 -6.92 13.33 11.37
CA GLU A 82 -5.74 13.11 12.21
C GLU A 82 -4.97 11.89 11.66
N ARG A 83 -3.67 12.09 11.45
CA ARG A 83 -2.76 11.09 10.89
C ARG A 83 -1.59 10.91 11.85
N LEU A 84 -1.27 9.67 12.13
CA LEU A 84 -0.07 9.27 12.83
C LEU A 84 0.81 8.48 11.86
N THR A 85 2.01 8.95 11.62
CA THR A 85 3.01 8.19 10.88
C THR A 85 3.69 7.22 11.82
N VAL A 86 3.67 5.93 11.49
CA VAL A 86 4.19 4.84 12.32
C VAL A 86 5.26 4.10 11.54
N ARG A 87 6.42 3.86 12.16
CA ARG A 87 7.46 2.98 11.62
C ARG A 87 7.53 1.70 12.44
N LEU A 88 7.41 0.56 11.77
CA LEU A 88 7.54 -0.76 12.38
C LEU A 88 8.85 -1.40 11.90
N ALA A 89 9.53 -2.13 12.78
CA ALA A 89 10.72 -2.89 12.45
C ALA A 89 10.61 -4.32 13.01
N VAL A 90 11.00 -5.32 12.21
CA VAL A 90 10.94 -6.74 12.55
C VAL A 90 12.28 -7.39 12.23
N LEU A 91 12.86 -8.08 13.21
CA LEU A 91 14.06 -8.91 13.04
C LEU A 91 13.78 -10.04 12.05
N GLN A 92 14.74 -10.29 11.15
CA GLN A 92 14.56 -11.17 10.00
C GLN A 92 15.23 -12.54 10.16
#